data_AF-A8QBU1-F1
#
_entry.id   AF-A8QBU1-F1
#
_cell.length_a   1.000
_cell.length_b   1.000
_cell.length_c   1.000
_cell.angle_alpha   90.00
_cell.angle_beta   90.00
_cell.angle_gamma   90.00
#
_symmetry.space_group_name_H-M   'P 1'
#
loop_
_entity.id
_entity.type
_entity.pdbx_description
1 polymer ?
#
loop_
_entity_poly.entity_id
_entity_poly.type
_entity_poly.pdbx_seq_one_letter_code
_entity_poly.pdbx_strand_id
1 'polypeptide(L)'
;MLRRIPHNLNQQSCDATVHLIQGVLNSGVDVTKIFVDTVGEPNAYAAKLKQYFPRHSHIEWIVARKADATYPIVGAASIAAKVTRDACVDHWMYAEPLQSVHHPEISKSSGKRKRGNNDDEETDIWATGSGYPGDPKTVRYLKETLDPVFGWARLVRFSWATAKSMLEEPVHVRQDLTSMLGTTYPSSTRAYPVRWIDDAQKQGKQQSTLANFFSKQQKPASNRRSITTQATAPDTRQVWLNDRKLLSEHQPHLWQQLALAPSSATDFF
;
A
#
# COMPACT_ATOMS: atom_id res chain seq x y z
N MET A 1 -2.41 -10.11 12.40
CA MET A 1 -2.00 -8.86 13.07
C MET A 1 -2.98 -7.70 12.83
N LEU A 2 -3.24 -7.30 11.58
CA LEU A 2 -4.13 -6.17 11.25
C LEU A 2 -5.64 -6.52 11.24
N ARG A 3 -6.05 -7.44 12.10
CA ARG A 3 -7.47 -7.84 12.22
C ARG A 3 -8.20 -6.90 13.18
N ARG A 4 -9.53 -6.83 13.09
CA ARG A 4 -10.38 -6.05 14.03
C ARG A 4 -10.09 -6.38 15.49
N ILE A 5 -9.92 -7.67 15.79
CA ILE A 5 -9.36 -8.15 17.06
C ILE A 5 -7.89 -8.47 16.80
N PRO A 6 -6.94 -7.71 17.36
CA PRO A 6 -5.53 -7.90 17.08
C PRO A 6 -5.06 -9.28 17.49
N HIS A 7 -4.50 -10.01 16.52
CA HIS A 7 -3.78 -11.25 16.76
C HIS A 7 -2.28 -10.99 16.57
N ASN A 8 -1.53 -10.86 17.66
CA ASN A 8 -0.14 -10.42 17.64
C ASN A 8 0.83 -11.54 17.16
N LEU A 9 2.09 -11.20 16.92
CA LEU A 9 3.06 -12.17 16.37
C LEU A 9 3.40 -13.29 17.36
N ASN A 10 3.51 -12.97 18.66
CA ASN A 10 3.82 -13.96 19.69
C ASN A 10 2.70 -15.01 19.82
N GLN A 11 1.45 -14.58 19.69
CA GLN A 11 0.30 -15.48 19.72
C GLN A 11 0.24 -16.35 18.46
N GLN A 12 0.44 -15.78 17.27
CA GLN A 12 0.55 -16.55 16.02
C GLN A 12 1.69 -17.59 16.07
N SER A 13 2.85 -17.21 16.62
CA SER A 13 4.00 -18.11 16.79
C SER A 13 3.69 -19.25 17.77
N CYS A 14 3.02 -18.93 18.88
CA CYS A 14 2.53 -19.91 19.85
C CYS A 14 1.54 -20.89 19.22
N ASP A 15 0.54 -20.39 18.50
CA ASP A 15 -0.49 -21.21 17.87
C ASP A 15 0.11 -22.13 16.79
N ALA A 16 1.05 -21.64 15.99
CA ALA A 16 1.78 -22.44 15.00
C ALA A 16 2.59 -23.56 15.66
N THR A 17 3.27 -23.26 16.77
CA THR A 17 4.01 -24.25 17.57
C THR A 17 3.07 -25.33 18.10
N VAL A 18 1.95 -24.93 18.68
CA VAL A 18 0.90 -25.85 19.17
C VAL A 18 0.37 -26.72 18.04
N HIS A 19 0.11 -26.14 16.87
CA HIS A 19 -0.39 -26.89 15.72
C HIS A 19 0.59 -27.95 15.23
N LEU A 20 1.89 -27.63 15.15
CA LEU A 20 2.93 -28.60 14.77
C LEU A 20 3.02 -29.76 15.76
N ILE A 21 3.03 -29.46 17.06
CA ILE A 21 3.07 -30.47 18.11
C ILE A 21 1.81 -31.35 18.06
N GLN A 22 0.63 -30.74 17.94
CA GLN A 22 -0.63 -31.46 17.84
C GLN A 22 -0.65 -32.40 16.63
N GLY A 23 -0.10 -31.99 15.48
CA GLY A 23 0.04 -32.84 14.31
C GLY A 23 0.85 -34.10 14.57
N VAL A 24 1.96 -33.99 15.30
CA VAL A 24 2.80 -35.14 15.68
C VAL A 24 2.12 -36.04 16.71
N LEU A 25 1.43 -35.47 17.69
CA LEU A 25 0.67 -36.27 18.67
C LEU A 25 -0.50 -37.01 18.00
N ASN A 26 -1.16 -36.37 17.04
CA ASN A 26 -2.25 -36.97 16.26
C ASN A 26 -1.78 -38.09 15.32
N SER A 27 -0.53 -38.08 14.88
CA SER A 27 0.03 -39.18 14.08
C SER A 27 0.37 -40.41 14.92
N GLY A 28 0.13 -40.38 16.24
CA GLY A 28 0.32 -41.50 17.14
C GLY A 28 1.77 -41.70 17.60
N VAL A 29 2.63 -40.72 17.38
CA VAL A 29 4.01 -40.75 17.91
C VAL A 29 3.96 -40.58 19.43
N ASP A 30 4.54 -41.55 20.15
CA ASP A 30 4.66 -41.47 21.61
C ASP A 30 5.80 -40.52 21.99
N VAL A 31 5.43 -39.29 22.34
CA VAL A 31 6.37 -38.22 22.68
C VAL A 31 6.53 -38.16 24.20
N THR A 32 7.76 -38.30 24.68
CA THR A 32 8.06 -38.21 26.13
C THR A 32 8.65 -36.85 26.53
N LYS A 33 9.37 -36.18 25.64
CA LYS A 33 10.00 -34.88 25.88
C LYS A 33 9.85 -33.95 24.69
N ILE A 34 9.55 -32.68 24.95
CA ILE A 34 9.46 -31.64 23.93
C ILE A 34 10.44 -30.52 24.28
N PHE A 35 11.29 -30.17 23.31
CA PHE A 35 12.27 -29.10 23.42
C PHE A 35 11.89 -27.95 22.50
N VAL A 36 11.82 -26.73 23.02
CA VAL A 36 11.39 -25.55 22.27
C VAL A 36 12.36 -24.39 22.48
N ASP A 37 12.83 -23.80 21.38
CA ASP A 37 13.58 -22.54 21.43
C ASP A 37 12.62 -21.36 21.60
N THR A 38 13.01 -20.39 22.44
CA THR A 38 12.21 -19.18 22.66
C THR A 38 13.07 -17.92 22.71
N VAL A 39 12.49 -16.82 22.25
CA VAL A 39 13.02 -15.47 22.42
C VAL A 39 12.49 -14.79 23.70
N GLY A 40 11.46 -15.37 24.32
CA GLY A 40 10.76 -14.80 25.48
C GLY A 40 11.21 -15.38 26.83
N GLU A 41 10.31 -15.31 27.82
CA GLU A 41 10.48 -15.95 29.12
C GLU A 41 10.15 -17.45 29.04
N PRO A 42 11.13 -18.35 29.25
CA PRO A 42 10.95 -19.78 29.00
C PRO A 42 9.89 -20.43 29.88
N ASN A 43 9.86 -20.10 31.17
CA ASN A 43 8.94 -20.69 32.13
C ASN A 43 7.47 -20.36 31.82
N ALA A 44 7.21 -19.09 31.47
CA ALA A 44 5.87 -18.65 31.08
C ALA A 44 5.41 -19.34 29.80
N TYR A 45 6.31 -19.50 28.82
CA TYR A 45 5.97 -20.17 27.57
C TYR A 45 5.76 -21.68 27.75
N ALA A 46 6.57 -22.34 28.57
CA ALA A 46 6.37 -23.74 28.94
C ALA A 46 5.03 -23.97 29.64
N ALA A 47 4.67 -23.11 30.61
CA ALA A 47 3.39 -23.17 31.29
C ALA A 47 2.22 -22.99 30.31
N LYS A 48 2.35 -22.05 29.37
CA LYS A 48 1.36 -21.82 28.33
C LYS A 48 1.19 -23.05 27.43
N LEU A 49 2.28 -23.64 26.95
CA LEU A 49 2.24 -24.85 26.11
C LEU A 49 1.60 -26.03 26.85
N LYS A 50 1.95 -26.25 28.12
CA LYS A 50 1.32 -27.28 28.96
C LYS A 50 -0.20 -27.17 29.02
N GLN A 51 -0.74 -25.95 29.08
CA GLN A 51 -2.20 -25.72 29.12
C GLN A 51 -2.91 -26.14 27.82
N TYR A 52 -2.24 -26.10 26.66
CA TYR A 52 -2.83 -26.55 25.40
C TYR A 52 -2.94 -28.09 25.30
N PHE A 53 -2.13 -28.84 26.06
CA PHE A 53 -2.06 -30.30 25.96
C PHE A 53 -2.38 -31.01 27.29
N PRO A 54 -3.58 -30.80 27.89
CA PRO A 54 -3.92 -31.33 29.21
C PRO A 54 -3.99 -32.86 29.24
N ARG A 55 -4.24 -33.51 28.09
CA ARG A 55 -4.30 -34.98 27.97
C ARG A 55 -2.92 -35.65 27.97
N HIS A 56 -1.85 -34.88 27.80
CA HIS A 56 -0.48 -35.39 27.66
C HIS A 56 0.38 -34.95 28.86
N SER A 57 -0.07 -35.28 30.07
CA SER A 57 0.60 -34.89 31.32
C SER A 57 1.96 -35.56 31.53
N HIS A 58 2.23 -36.67 30.85
CA HIS A 58 3.50 -37.39 30.91
C HIS A 58 4.63 -36.70 30.14
N ILE A 59 4.33 -35.72 29.29
CA ILE A 59 5.32 -35.03 28.47
C ILE A 59 6.15 -34.06 29.33
N GLU A 60 7.47 -34.21 29.29
CA GLU A 60 8.40 -33.24 29.85
C GLU A 60 8.60 -32.06 28.89
N TRP A 61 8.35 -30.84 29.38
CA TRP A 61 8.46 -29.61 28.58
C TRP A 61 9.75 -28.87 28.93
N ILE A 62 10.65 -28.76 27.96
CA ILE A 62 11.93 -28.06 28.10
C ILE A 62 11.92 -26.88 27.13
N VAL A 63 11.75 -25.69 27.67
CA VAL A 63 11.81 -24.44 26.91
C VAL A 63 13.05 -23.69 27.35
N ALA A 64 13.88 -23.26 26.40
CA ALA A 64 15.10 -22.52 26.69
C ALA A 64 15.38 -21.48 25.62
N ARG A 65 16.21 -20.48 25.96
CA ARG A 65 16.74 -19.53 24.98
C ARG A 65 17.97 -20.14 24.31
N LYS A 66 18.13 -19.94 23.00
CA LYS A 66 19.25 -20.51 22.21
C LYS A 66 19.28 -22.04 22.33
N ALA A 67 18.10 -22.65 22.39
CA ALA A 67 17.97 -24.09 22.56
C ALA A 67 18.53 -24.85 21.35
N ASP A 68 18.59 -24.20 20.18
CA ASP A 68 19.22 -24.72 18.97
C ASP A 68 20.73 -24.97 19.11
N ALA A 69 21.42 -24.17 19.93
CA ALA A 69 22.84 -24.38 20.24
C ALA A 69 23.07 -25.43 21.34
N THR A 70 22.08 -25.65 22.22
CA THR A 70 22.20 -26.58 23.35
C THR A 70 21.72 -27.99 23.01
N TYR A 71 20.64 -28.12 22.26
CA TYR A 71 19.98 -29.39 21.99
C TYR A 71 20.04 -29.71 20.49
N PRO A 72 20.74 -30.79 20.08
CA PRO A 72 20.91 -31.12 18.65
C PRO A 72 19.59 -31.26 17.87
N ILE A 73 18.54 -31.76 18.51
CA ILE A 73 17.21 -31.89 17.91
C ILE A 73 16.55 -30.53 17.60
N VAL A 74 16.80 -29.52 18.43
CA VAL A 74 16.32 -28.15 18.19
C VAL A 74 17.18 -27.49 17.12
N GLY A 75 18.49 -27.78 17.09
CA GLY A 75 19.38 -27.40 15.99
C GLY A 75 18.92 -27.95 14.64
N ALA A 76 18.56 -29.23 14.59
CA ALA A 76 18.00 -29.87 13.39
C ALA A 76 16.67 -29.20 12.95
N ALA A 77 15.77 -28.92 13.90
CA ALA A 77 14.53 -28.19 13.62
C ALA A 77 14.80 -26.76 13.09
N SER A 78 15.81 -26.07 13.62
CA SER A 78 16.24 -24.74 13.17
C SER A 78 16.76 -24.77 11.72
N ILE A 79 17.54 -25.79 11.35
CA ILE A 79 17.99 -26.00 9.96
C ILE A 79 16.77 -26.25 9.05
N ALA A 80 15.89 -27.17 9.42
CA ALA A 80 14.70 -27.49 8.63
C ALA A 80 13.83 -26.25 8.40
N ALA A 81 13.61 -25.44 9.44
CA ALA A 81 12.83 -24.21 9.36
C ALA A 81 13.47 -23.17 8.42
N LYS A 82 14.79 -22.96 8.50
CA LYS A 82 15.52 -22.00 7.65
C LYS A 82 15.54 -22.45 6.19
N VAL A 83 15.88 -23.70 5.93
CA VAL A 83 15.93 -24.25 4.56
C VAL A 83 14.54 -24.20 3.92
N THR A 84 13.48 -24.53 4.67
CA THR A 84 12.11 -24.44 4.16
C THR A 84 11.72 -22.99 3.87
N ARG A 85 12.06 -22.05 4.77
CA ARG A 85 11.84 -20.61 4.55
C ARG A 85 12.50 -20.15 3.26
N ASP A 86 13.79 -20.46 3.10
CA ASP A 86 14.59 -20.01 1.96
C ASP A 86 14.02 -20.57 0.66
N ALA A 87 13.70 -21.88 0.62
CA ALA A 87 13.02 -22.49 -0.52
C ALA A 87 11.67 -21.83 -0.84
N CYS A 88 10.86 -21.49 0.17
CA CYS A 88 9.57 -20.80 -0.05
C CYS A 88 9.72 -19.38 -0.59
N VAL A 89 10.79 -18.66 -0.22
CA VAL A 89 11.05 -17.30 -0.72
C VAL A 89 11.64 -17.37 -2.14
N ASP A 90 12.61 -18.25 -2.37
CA ASP A 90 13.26 -18.42 -3.67
C ASP A 90 12.29 -18.85 -4.77
N HIS A 91 11.30 -19.67 -4.43
CA HIS A 91 10.26 -20.16 -5.34
C HIS A 91 8.94 -19.42 -5.18
N TRP A 92 8.95 -18.23 -4.55
CA TRP A 92 7.73 -17.47 -4.35
C TRP A 92 7.13 -17.06 -5.70
N MET A 93 5.90 -17.50 -5.95
CA MET A 93 5.15 -17.11 -7.14
C MET A 93 4.22 -15.95 -6.81
N TYR A 94 4.43 -14.83 -7.48
CA TYR A 94 3.52 -13.70 -7.41
C TYR A 94 2.17 -14.08 -8.04
N ALA A 95 1.08 -13.69 -7.38
CA ALA A 95 -0.26 -13.92 -7.91
C ALA A 95 -0.59 -12.90 -8.99
N GLU A 96 -0.02 -11.70 -8.87
CA GLU A 96 -0.08 -10.65 -9.85
C GLU A 96 0.84 -11.00 -11.03
N PRO A 97 0.41 -10.73 -12.29
CA PRO A 97 1.33 -10.78 -13.42
C PRO A 97 2.46 -9.80 -13.15
N LEU A 98 3.71 -10.28 -13.24
CA LEU A 98 4.87 -9.40 -13.21
C LEU A 98 4.78 -8.47 -14.41
N GLN A 99 4.19 -7.28 -14.23
CA GLN A 99 4.32 -6.23 -15.22
C GLN A 99 5.81 -5.92 -15.25
N SER A 100 6.45 -6.23 -16.38
CA SER A 100 7.76 -5.64 -16.68
C SER A 100 7.56 -4.14 -16.49
N VAL A 101 8.17 -3.57 -15.46
CA VAL A 101 8.02 -2.16 -15.15
C VAL A 101 8.69 -1.43 -16.30
N HIS A 102 7.92 -1.17 -17.35
CA HIS A 102 8.29 -0.22 -18.40
C HIS A 102 8.14 1.14 -17.76
N HIS A 103 9.07 1.51 -16.90
CA HIS A 103 9.21 2.88 -16.46
C HIS A 103 9.63 3.66 -17.72
N PRO A 104 8.78 4.56 -18.28
CA PRO A 104 9.07 5.22 -19.55
C PRO A 104 10.24 6.22 -19.46
N GLU A 105 10.87 6.36 -18.29
CA GLU A 105 12.02 7.25 -18.06
C GLU A 105 13.40 6.54 -18.09
N ILE A 106 13.48 5.19 -18.13
CA ILE A 106 14.79 4.48 -18.19
C ILE A 106 15.21 4.15 -19.64
N SER A 107 14.30 4.21 -20.62
CA SER A 107 14.60 3.82 -22.01
C SER A 107 15.25 4.92 -22.88
N LYS A 108 15.81 5.98 -22.29
CA LYS A 108 16.53 7.04 -23.02
C LYS A 108 18.00 7.16 -22.63
N SER A 109 18.74 6.06 -22.74
CA SER A 109 20.20 6.12 -22.93
C SER A 109 20.64 5.11 -23.99
N SER A 110 20.09 5.25 -25.19
CA SER A 110 20.69 4.71 -26.41
C SER A 110 22.02 5.44 -26.70
N GLY A 111 23.06 5.12 -25.93
CA GLY A 111 24.41 5.63 -26.07
C GLY A 111 25.41 4.48 -26.21
N LYS A 112 25.84 4.23 -27.44
CA LYS A 112 27.04 3.48 -27.88
C LYS A 112 27.68 2.52 -26.85
N ARG A 113 27.48 1.22 -27.11
CA ARG A 113 28.23 0.10 -26.51
C ARG A 113 29.75 0.35 -26.60
N LYS A 114 30.40 0.63 -25.46
CA LYS A 114 31.83 0.42 -25.28
C LYS A 114 31.97 -0.86 -24.46
N ARG A 115 32.54 -1.89 -25.08
CA ARG A 115 32.82 -3.19 -24.48
C ARG A 115 33.91 -2.99 -23.41
N GLY A 116 33.49 -2.73 -22.18
CA GLY A 116 34.33 -2.57 -21.01
C GLY A 116 33.89 -3.60 -19.97
N ASN A 117 34.85 -4.38 -19.50
CA ASN A 117 34.71 -5.35 -18.43
C ASN A 117 34.35 -4.59 -17.13
N ASN A 118 33.11 -4.69 -16.65
CA ASN A 118 32.67 -4.22 -15.33
C ASN A 118 31.38 -4.95 -14.93
N ASP A 119 31.34 -5.37 -13.66
CA ASP A 119 30.25 -6.07 -12.97
C ASP A 119 29.01 -5.18 -12.75
N ASP A 120 28.43 -4.65 -13.82
CA ASP A 120 27.15 -3.95 -13.74
C ASP A 120 26.03 -5.01 -13.75
N GLU A 121 25.78 -5.61 -12.58
CA GLU A 121 24.58 -6.42 -12.31
C GLU A 121 23.36 -5.63 -12.77
N GLU A 122 22.71 -6.14 -13.82
CA GLU A 122 21.39 -5.71 -14.26
C GLU A 122 20.47 -5.80 -13.03
N THR A 123 20.11 -4.64 -12.47
CA THR A 123 19.41 -4.58 -11.18
C THR A 123 17.97 -5.04 -11.36
N ASP A 124 17.76 -6.35 -11.16
CA ASP A 124 16.44 -6.96 -11.09
C ASP A 124 15.64 -6.28 -9.97
N ILE A 125 14.61 -5.51 -10.37
CA ILE A 125 13.71 -4.79 -9.46
C ILE A 125 13.05 -5.77 -8.49
N TRP A 126 12.90 -7.04 -8.89
CA TRP A 126 12.32 -8.10 -8.07
C TRP A 126 13.30 -8.77 -7.11
N ALA A 127 14.56 -8.34 -7.07
CA ALA A 127 15.50 -8.79 -6.06
C ALA A 127 15.13 -8.23 -4.68
N THR A 128 14.47 -9.04 -3.86
CA THR A 128 13.97 -8.66 -2.54
C THR A 128 15.06 -8.37 -1.51
N GLY A 129 16.31 -8.72 -1.81
CA GLY A 129 17.41 -8.71 -0.85
C GLY A 129 17.18 -9.72 0.29
N SER A 130 17.68 -9.39 1.48
CA SER A 130 17.58 -10.23 2.68
C SER A 130 16.19 -10.31 3.30
N GLY A 131 15.28 -9.39 2.95
CA GLY A 131 13.96 -9.26 3.56
C GLY A 131 13.93 -8.55 4.92
N TYR A 132 15.07 -8.07 5.42
CA TYR A 132 15.14 -7.32 6.68
C TYR A 132 15.04 -5.80 6.46
N PRO A 133 14.39 -5.03 7.35
CA PRO A 133 14.27 -3.58 7.21
C PRO A 133 15.59 -2.80 7.19
N GLY A 134 16.68 -3.39 7.67
CA GLY A 134 18.02 -2.77 7.67
C GLY A 134 18.81 -2.97 6.38
N ASP A 135 18.31 -3.75 5.43
CA ASP A 135 19.01 -4.04 4.18
C ASP A 135 18.61 -3.05 3.07
N PRO A 136 19.58 -2.33 2.47
CA PRO A 136 19.32 -1.39 1.39
C PRO A 136 18.59 -1.99 0.19
N LYS A 137 18.88 -3.25 -0.19
CA LYS A 137 18.20 -3.93 -1.31
C LYS A 137 16.72 -4.16 -0.99
N THR A 138 16.43 -4.59 0.23
CA THR A 138 15.05 -4.78 0.72
C THR A 138 14.28 -3.45 0.74
N VAL A 139 14.89 -2.37 1.23
CA VAL A 139 14.25 -1.04 1.26
C VAL A 139 14.00 -0.51 -0.15
N ARG A 140 14.93 -0.73 -1.08
CA ARG A 140 14.75 -0.38 -2.51
C ARG A 140 13.57 -1.15 -3.11
N TYR A 141 13.53 -2.47 -2.94
CA TYR A 141 12.40 -3.30 -3.39
C TYR A 141 11.07 -2.76 -2.87
N LEU A 142 10.97 -2.44 -1.57
CA LEU A 142 9.74 -1.90 -0.99
C LEU A 142 9.34 -0.55 -1.62
N LYS A 143 10.28 0.34 -1.92
CA LYS A 143 9.95 1.64 -2.53
C LYS A 143 9.54 1.51 -4.00
N GLU A 144 10.23 0.66 -4.75
CA GLU A 144 10.02 0.52 -6.20
C GLU A 144 8.79 -0.33 -6.54
N THR A 145 8.37 -1.22 -5.65
CA THR A 145 7.20 -2.09 -5.84
C THR A 145 5.94 -1.62 -5.09
N LEU A 146 5.96 -0.41 -4.51
CA LEU A 146 4.81 0.17 -3.83
C LEU A 146 3.80 0.72 -4.85
N ASP A 147 2.68 0.04 -5.00
CA ASP A 147 1.51 0.49 -5.75
C ASP A 147 0.75 1.57 -4.95
N PRO A 148 0.37 2.71 -5.58
CA PRO A 148 -0.33 3.81 -4.91
C PRO A 148 -1.71 3.46 -4.37
N VAL A 149 -2.37 2.43 -4.90
CA VAL A 149 -3.74 2.03 -4.54
C VAL A 149 -3.72 0.80 -3.64
N PHE A 150 -3.01 -0.25 -4.06
CA PHE A 150 -3.01 -1.56 -3.43
C PHE A 150 -1.84 -1.81 -2.47
N GLY A 151 -0.82 -0.96 -2.49
CA GLY A 151 0.39 -1.15 -1.70
C GLY A 151 1.32 -2.19 -2.34
N TRP A 152 1.63 -3.28 -1.65
CA TRP A 152 2.53 -4.31 -2.17
C TRP A 152 1.82 -5.61 -2.52
N ALA A 153 2.48 -6.42 -3.35
CA ALA A 153 2.15 -7.82 -3.50
C ALA A 153 2.21 -8.57 -2.15
N ARG A 154 1.56 -9.73 -2.10
CA ARG A 154 1.32 -10.52 -0.87
C ARG A 154 2.57 -10.98 -0.12
N LEU A 155 3.74 -10.88 -0.72
CA LEU A 155 5.01 -11.21 -0.08
C LEU A 155 5.32 -10.25 1.11
N VAL A 156 4.91 -8.99 1.01
CA VAL A 156 5.24 -7.96 2.01
C VAL A 156 4.32 -8.04 3.22
N ARG A 157 4.91 -7.95 4.41
CA ARG A 157 4.18 -7.95 5.69
C ARG A 157 3.70 -6.55 6.04
N PHE A 158 2.49 -6.19 5.61
CA PHE A 158 1.82 -4.91 5.93
C PHE A 158 1.76 -4.57 7.43
N SER A 159 1.83 -5.56 8.32
CA SER A 159 1.82 -5.32 9.77
C SER A 159 3.11 -4.74 10.33
N TRP A 160 4.21 -4.75 9.57
CA TRP A 160 5.50 -4.21 9.98
C TRP A 160 5.55 -2.69 9.98
N ALA A 161 6.23 -2.14 10.98
CA ALA A 161 6.34 -0.70 11.19
C ALA A 161 6.88 0.01 9.94
N THR A 162 7.93 -0.54 9.32
CA THR A 162 8.52 -0.02 8.07
C THR A 162 7.48 0.07 6.94
N ALA A 163 6.69 -0.98 6.75
CA ALA A 163 5.65 -1.01 5.71
C ALA A 163 4.52 -0.01 6.02
N LYS A 164 4.10 0.11 7.29
CA LYS A 164 3.09 1.09 7.70
C LYS A 164 3.54 2.52 7.44
N SER A 165 4.76 2.87 7.85
CA SER A 165 5.30 4.21 7.64
C SER A 165 5.36 4.57 6.17
N MET A 166 5.79 3.63 5.31
CA MET A 166 5.83 3.84 3.85
C MET A 166 4.44 4.00 3.22
N LEU A 167 3.40 3.37 3.76
CA LEU A 167 2.01 3.56 3.28
C LEU A 167 1.39 4.88 3.73
N GLU A 168 1.85 5.44 4.84
CA GLU A 168 1.36 6.71 5.38
C GLU A 168 2.05 7.92 4.73
N GLU A 169 3.15 7.70 4.01
CA GLU A 169 3.83 8.75 3.24
C GLU A 169 2.92 9.27 2.12
N PRO A 170 2.65 10.59 2.05
CA PRO A 170 1.78 11.14 1.02
C PRO A 170 2.43 10.95 -0.36
N VAL A 171 1.82 10.09 -1.17
CA VAL A 171 2.21 9.91 -2.57
C VAL A 171 1.92 11.22 -3.29
N HIS A 172 2.97 11.91 -3.71
CA HIS A 172 2.85 13.05 -4.59
C HIS A 172 2.58 12.52 -5.98
N VAL A 173 1.30 12.23 -6.27
CA VAL A 173 0.87 11.94 -7.63
C VAL A 173 1.22 13.18 -8.45
N ARG A 174 2.08 13.03 -9.46
CA ARG A 174 2.19 14.05 -10.50
C ARG A 174 0.80 14.17 -11.10
N GLN A 175 0.04 15.17 -10.69
CA GLN A 175 -1.17 15.54 -11.41
C GLN A 175 -0.66 15.93 -12.79
N ASP A 176 -0.94 15.09 -13.79
CA ASP A 176 -0.85 15.55 -15.15
C ASP A 176 -1.80 16.73 -15.24
N LEU A 177 -1.22 17.92 -15.20
CA LEU A 177 -1.93 19.19 -15.35
C LEU A 177 -2.46 19.31 -16.77
N THR A 178 -2.50 18.23 -17.55
CA THR A 178 -2.91 18.21 -18.94
C THR A 178 -3.86 17.04 -19.13
N SER A 179 -5.10 17.32 -19.56
CA SER A 179 -6.05 16.30 -19.97
C SER A 179 -5.48 15.43 -21.09
N MET A 180 -6.06 14.25 -21.32
CA MET A 180 -5.80 13.42 -22.50
C MET A 180 -5.95 14.17 -23.84
N LEU A 181 -6.69 15.28 -23.84
CA LEU A 181 -6.89 16.17 -25.00
C LEU A 181 -5.94 17.38 -25.04
N GLY A 182 -4.91 17.43 -24.19
CA GLY A 182 -3.91 18.50 -24.20
C GLY A 182 -4.30 19.76 -23.41
N THR A 183 -5.43 19.76 -22.71
CA THR A 183 -5.92 20.95 -21.98
C THR A 183 -5.33 21.06 -20.60
N THR A 184 -4.75 22.23 -20.28
CA THR A 184 -4.09 22.41 -18.99
C THR A 184 -5.07 22.70 -17.86
N TYR A 185 -5.04 21.90 -16.79
CA TYR A 185 -5.82 22.13 -15.58
C TYR A 185 -5.18 23.25 -14.75
N PRO A 186 -5.95 24.25 -14.29
CA PRO A 186 -5.42 25.29 -13.42
C PRO A 186 -4.99 24.69 -12.08
N SER A 187 -3.78 25.04 -11.62
CA SER A 187 -3.14 24.56 -10.38
C SER A 187 -3.91 24.86 -9.07
N SER A 188 -5.03 25.58 -9.13
CA SER A 188 -5.80 25.91 -7.92
C SER A 188 -6.83 24.81 -7.64
N THR A 189 -6.58 24.04 -6.57
CA THR A 189 -7.54 23.16 -5.89
C THR A 189 -8.64 23.97 -5.21
N ARG A 190 -9.39 24.73 -6.01
CA ARG A 190 -10.79 24.99 -5.68
C ARG A 190 -11.60 24.29 -6.75
N ALA A 191 -11.63 22.96 -6.64
CA ALA A 191 -12.75 22.21 -7.15
C ALA A 191 -14.01 22.98 -6.72
N TYR A 192 -14.78 23.46 -7.69
CA TYR A 192 -16.10 23.99 -7.41
C TYR A 192 -16.81 22.94 -6.55
N PRO A 193 -17.49 23.32 -5.46
CA PRO A 193 -18.17 22.35 -4.63
C PRO A 193 -19.16 21.59 -5.51
N VAL A 194 -18.89 20.31 -5.73
CA VAL A 194 -19.84 19.38 -6.34
C VAL A 194 -21.00 19.31 -5.36
N ARG A 195 -22.11 19.97 -5.71
CA ARG A 195 -23.37 19.81 -5.01
C ARG A 195 -24.10 18.65 -5.67
N TRP A 196 -24.37 17.62 -4.89
CA TRP A 196 -25.26 16.55 -5.35
C TRP A 196 -26.67 17.14 -5.51
N ILE A 197 -27.43 16.63 -6.49
CA ILE A 197 -28.79 17.09 -6.79
C ILE A 197 -29.70 17.01 -5.55
N ASP A 198 -29.36 16.13 -4.60
CA ASP A 198 -30.12 15.89 -3.37
C ASP A 198 -29.70 16.79 -2.19
N ASP A 199 -28.67 17.63 -2.35
CA ASP A 199 -28.28 18.63 -1.34
C ASP A 199 -29.23 19.84 -1.38
N ALA A 200 -30.47 19.62 -0.96
CA ALA A 200 -31.40 20.68 -0.66
C ALA A 200 -30.80 21.62 0.41
N GLN A 201 -30.69 22.89 0.02
CA GLN A 201 -30.19 24.04 0.76
C GLN A 201 -30.38 23.98 2.30
N LYS A 202 -29.38 23.51 3.04
CA LYS A 202 -29.12 23.98 4.41
C LYS A 202 -28.22 25.21 4.36
N GLN A 203 -28.73 26.31 3.80
CA GLN A 203 -28.17 27.63 4.12
C GLN A 203 -28.70 28.02 5.51
N GLY A 204 -27.78 28.29 6.43
CA GLY A 204 -28.11 28.82 7.75
C GLY A 204 -28.92 30.11 7.61
N LYS A 205 -30.22 30.02 7.90
CA LYS A 205 -31.03 31.20 8.23
C LYS A 205 -30.50 31.71 9.56
N GLN A 206 -29.81 32.85 9.55
CA GLN A 206 -29.79 33.69 10.74
C GLN A 206 -31.24 34.08 11.03
N GLN A 207 -31.73 33.78 12.23
CA GLN A 207 -33.05 34.24 12.67
C GLN A 207 -33.03 35.77 12.72
N SER A 208 -33.66 36.41 11.73
CA SER A 208 -34.08 37.80 11.84
C SER A 208 -35.37 37.84 12.67
N THR A 209 -35.34 38.54 13.80
CA THR A 209 -36.57 38.90 14.51
C THR A 209 -37.39 39.87 13.66
N LEU A 210 -38.73 39.76 13.73
CA LEU A 210 -39.70 40.55 12.94
C LEU A 210 -39.49 42.08 12.98
N ALA A 211 -38.80 42.58 14.01
CA ALA A 211 -38.50 44.01 14.17
C ALA A 211 -37.53 44.57 13.12
N ASN A 212 -36.64 43.73 12.56
CA ASN A 212 -35.64 44.17 11.57
C ASN A 212 -36.14 44.16 10.13
N PHE A 213 -37.38 43.71 9.89
CA PHE A 213 -37.93 43.58 8.54
C PHE A 213 -38.48 44.91 7.97
N PHE A 214 -38.90 45.85 8.82
CA PHE A 214 -39.54 47.09 8.38
C PHE A 214 -38.65 48.35 8.46
N SER A 215 -37.38 48.22 8.87
CA SER A 215 -36.56 49.38 9.24
C SER A 215 -35.16 49.36 8.61
N LYS A 216 -35.05 49.32 7.27
CA LYS A 216 -33.93 50.00 6.59
C LYS A 216 -34.11 50.16 5.07
N GLN A 217 -34.28 51.41 4.66
CA GLN A 217 -34.04 51.85 3.29
C GLN A 217 -32.54 51.72 2.95
N GLN A 218 -32.24 51.20 1.78
CA GLN A 218 -30.87 51.08 1.24
C GLN A 218 -30.33 52.45 0.79
N LYS A 219 -29.05 52.72 1.05
CA LYS A 219 -28.23 53.68 0.28
C LYS A 219 -26.97 52.97 -0.24
N PRO A 220 -26.52 53.23 -1.48
CA PRO A 220 -25.32 52.62 -2.02
C PRO A 220 -24.08 53.45 -1.65
N ALA A 221 -22.98 52.80 -1.28
CA ALA A 221 -21.69 53.46 -1.18
C ALA A 221 -20.58 52.61 -1.82
N SER A 222 -20.07 53.18 -2.90
CA SER A 222 -18.76 53.03 -3.53
C SER A 222 -17.62 52.62 -2.57
N ASN A 223 -16.78 51.67 -2.99
CA ASN A 223 -15.35 51.99 -3.07
C ASN A 223 -14.58 51.06 -4.02
N ARG A 224 -13.92 51.72 -4.97
CA ARG A 224 -12.95 51.23 -5.96
C ARG A 224 -11.58 51.20 -5.28
N ARG A 225 -10.81 50.11 -5.38
CA ARG A 225 -9.33 50.18 -5.45
C ARG A 225 -8.79 49.10 -6.38
N SER A 226 -7.99 49.58 -7.31
CA SER A 226 -7.32 48.93 -8.43
C SER A 226 -6.04 48.21 -8.01
N ILE A 227 -5.79 47.04 -8.57
CA ILE A 227 -4.44 46.49 -8.75
C ILE A 227 -4.28 46.14 -10.23
N THR A 228 -3.23 46.70 -10.82
CA THR A 228 -2.83 46.56 -12.22
C THR A 228 -1.86 45.39 -12.37
N THR A 229 -2.20 44.42 -13.22
CA THR A 229 -1.22 43.53 -13.90
C THR A 229 -1.76 43.27 -15.30
N GLN A 230 -1.08 43.81 -16.33
CA GLN A 230 -1.31 43.48 -17.73
C GLN A 230 -0.20 42.54 -18.20
N ALA A 231 -0.58 41.34 -18.65
CA ALA A 231 -0.07 40.62 -19.84
C ALA A 231 -0.58 39.15 -19.84
N THR A 232 -1.86 39.03 -20.21
CA THR A 232 -2.48 37.98 -21.07
C THR A 232 -2.05 36.52 -20.90
N ALA A 233 -2.60 35.85 -19.89
CA ALA A 233 -2.96 34.43 -20.05
C ALA A 233 -4.06 34.33 -21.14
N PRO A 234 -4.07 33.28 -21.99
CA PRO A 234 -5.17 33.05 -22.92
C PRO A 234 -6.47 33.05 -22.12
N ASP A 235 -7.49 33.74 -22.62
CA ASP A 235 -8.77 33.85 -21.93
C ASP A 235 -9.33 32.43 -21.78
N THR A 236 -9.14 31.86 -20.59
CA THR A 236 -9.50 30.48 -20.27
C THR A 236 -10.94 30.23 -20.68
N ARG A 237 -11.81 31.23 -20.53
CA ARG A 237 -13.22 31.19 -20.92
C ARG A 237 -13.42 30.90 -22.40
N GLN A 238 -12.58 31.43 -23.27
CA GLN A 238 -12.61 31.18 -24.72
C GLN A 238 -12.22 29.74 -25.05
N VAL A 239 -11.20 29.21 -24.37
CA VAL A 239 -10.75 27.82 -24.50
C VAL A 239 -11.85 26.86 -24.06
N TRP A 240 -12.46 27.11 -22.89
CA TRP A 240 -13.60 26.32 -22.39
C TRP A 240 -14.80 26.33 -23.35
N LEU A 241 -15.10 27.47 -23.96
CA LEU A 241 -16.20 27.58 -24.94
C LEU A 241 -15.89 26.79 -26.21
N ASN A 242 -14.64 26.82 -26.68
CA ASN A 242 -14.20 26.04 -27.84
C ASN A 242 -14.21 24.54 -27.55
N ASP A 243 -13.74 24.10 -26.38
CA ASP A 243 -13.78 22.70 -25.97
C ASP A 243 -15.21 22.20 -25.83
N ARG A 244 -16.10 23.00 -25.23
CA ARG A 244 -17.51 22.64 -25.09
C ARG A 244 -18.21 22.53 -26.44
N LYS A 245 -17.82 23.38 -27.39
CA LYS A 245 -18.29 23.31 -28.78
C LYS A 245 -17.77 22.05 -29.48
N LEU A 246 -16.47 21.77 -29.40
CA LEU A 246 -15.83 20.56 -29.94
C LEU A 246 -16.45 19.28 -29.36
N LEU A 247 -16.66 19.23 -28.05
CA LEU A 247 -17.31 18.10 -27.37
C LEU A 247 -18.76 17.92 -27.82
N SER A 248 -19.49 19.01 -28.09
CA SER A 248 -20.86 18.92 -28.61
C SER A 248 -20.92 18.47 -30.08
N GLU A 249 -19.93 18.86 -30.89
CA GLU A 249 -19.86 18.54 -32.31
C GLU A 249 -19.34 17.11 -32.55
N HIS A 250 -18.38 16.66 -31.74
CA HIS A 250 -17.75 15.34 -31.85
C HIS A 250 -18.29 14.33 -30.84
N GLN A 251 -19.32 14.67 -30.06
CA GLN A 251 -19.86 13.81 -29.00
C GLN A 251 -20.09 12.36 -29.46
N PRO A 252 -20.76 12.09 -30.61
CA PRO A 252 -21.02 10.71 -31.04
C PRO A 252 -19.74 9.96 -31.40
N HIS A 253 -18.79 10.63 -32.06
CA HIS A 253 -17.53 10.03 -32.49
C HIS A 253 -16.56 9.80 -31.32
N LEU A 254 -16.51 10.72 -30.36
CA LEU A 254 -15.74 10.58 -29.12
C LEU A 254 -16.29 9.45 -28.25
N TRP A 255 -17.61 9.37 -28.10
CA TRP A 255 -18.24 8.25 -27.40
C TRP A 255 -18.00 6.92 -28.11
N GLN A 256 -18.04 6.90 -29.44
CA GLN A 256 -17.74 5.70 -30.22
C GLN A 256 -16.26 5.31 -30.13
N GLN A 257 -15.33 6.26 -30.11
CA GLN A 257 -13.90 6.00 -29.91
C GLN A 257 -13.59 5.57 -28.47
N LEU A 258 -14.25 6.12 -27.45
CA LEU A 258 -14.11 5.67 -26.06
C LEU A 258 -14.75 4.30 -25.84
N ALA A 259 -15.87 4.01 -26.49
CA ALA A 259 -16.53 2.71 -26.43
C ALA A 259 -15.78 1.61 -27.21
N LEU A 260 -15.02 1.98 -28.24
CA LEU A 260 -14.21 1.07 -29.05
C LEU A 260 -12.72 1.08 -28.67
N ALA A 261 -12.30 1.96 -27.77
CA ALA A 261 -10.98 1.91 -27.18
C ALA A 261 -10.84 0.56 -26.46
N PRO A 262 -9.75 -0.19 -26.67
CA PRO A 262 -9.55 -1.44 -25.97
C PRO A 262 -9.51 -1.12 -24.48
N SER A 263 -10.58 -1.48 -23.78
CA SER A 263 -10.68 -1.29 -22.34
C SER A 263 -9.66 -2.23 -21.71
N SER A 264 -8.52 -1.70 -21.25
CA SER A 264 -7.65 -2.49 -20.39
C SER A 264 -8.29 -2.58 -19.01
N ALA A 265 -8.02 -3.65 -18.28
CA ALA A 265 -8.56 -3.89 -16.95
C ALA A 265 -8.26 -2.77 -15.94
N THR A 266 -7.38 -1.82 -16.28
CA THR A 266 -7.07 -0.59 -15.54
C THR A 266 -8.17 0.46 -15.57
N ASP A 267 -9.12 0.40 -16.51
CA ASP A 267 -10.15 1.44 -16.67
C ASP A 267 -11.43 1.12 -15.86
N PHE A 268 -11.55 -0.09 -15.32
CA PHE A 268 -12.71 -0.56 -14.56
C PHE A 268 -12.46 -0.71 -13.05
N PHE A 269 -11.29 -0.33 -12.54
CA PHE A 269 -10.97 -0.35 -11.10
C PHE A 269 -10.32 0.95 -10.64
#